data_AF-A0A418VIH0-F1
#
_entry.id   AF-A0A418VIH0-F1
#
_cell.length_a   1.000
_cell.length_b   1.000
_cell.length_c   1.000
_cell.angle_alpha   90.00
_cell.angle_beta   90.00
_cell.angle_gamma   90.00
#
_symmetry.space_group_name_H-M   'P 1'
#
loop_
_entity.id
_entity.type
_entity.pdbx_description
1 polymer ?
#
loop_
_entity_poly.entity_id
_entity_poly.type
_entity_poly.pdbx_seq_one_letter_code
_entity_poly.pdbx_strand_id
1 'polypeptide(L)'
;MLRLQGQYQVAPNKRLTIIADPHHLPKGTLITDIDALSQACADNAGHCQVQITTPYGLMEGTLLMRSATSLRRRSFQGSFSFLPK
;
A
#
# COMPACT_ATOMS: atom_id res chain seq x y z
N MET A 1 3.72 -0.56 -12.42
CA MET A 1 3.08 0.42 -11.52
C MET A 1 1.64 -0.02 -11.26
N LEU A 2 1.28 -0.29 -10.00
CA LEU A 2 -0.05 -0.78 -9.61
C LEU A 2 -0.91 0.38 -9.08
N ARG A 3 -2.15 0.52 -9.53
CA ARG A 3 -3.07 1.54 -8.99
C ARG A 3 -4.06 0.88 -8.02
N LEU A 4 -4.06 1.34 -6.78
CA LEU A 4 -5.01 0.86 -5.77
C LEU A 4 -6.34 1.60 -5.93
N GLN A 5 -7.44 0.86 -5.80
CA GLN A 5 -8.80 1.40 -5.99
C GLN A 5 -9.40 1.94 -4.69
N GLY A 6 -8.88 1.50 -3.55
CA GLY A 6 -9.26 1.99 -2.24
C GLY A 6 -8.94 3.46 -1.98
N GLN A 7 -9.51 3.98 -0.90
CA GLN A 7 -9.15 5.28 -0.35
C GLN A 7 -8.17 5.08 0.80
N TYR A 8 -6.97 5.63 0.64
CA TYR A 8 -5.89 5.46 1.60
C TYR A 8 -5.60 6.76 2.33
N GLN A 9 -5.37 6.65 3.64
CA GLN A 9 -4.91 7.77 4.46
C GLN A 9 -3.39 7.70 4.58
N VAL A 10 -2.72 8.69 4.00
CA VAL A 10 -1.27 8.86 4.13
C VAL A 10 -1.00 9.70 5.36
N ALA A 11 -0.07 9.26 6.20
CA ALA A 11 0.33 10.01 7.39
C ALA A 11 1.01 11.34 7.01
N PRO A 12 1.04 12.35 7.90
CA PRO A 12 1.62 13.67 7.60
C PRO A 12 3.08 13.64 7.16
N ASN A 13 3.84 12.62 7.57
CA ASN A 13 5.22 12.36 7.16
C ASN A 13 5.33 11.71 5.76
N LYS A 14 4.25 11.74 4.97
CA LYS A 14 4.15 11.13 3.64
C LYS A 14 4.38 9.62 3.63
N ARG A 15 4.18 8.94 4.76
CA ARG A 15 4.26 7.47 4.83
C ARG A 15 2.88 6.84 4.82
N LEU A 16 2.76 5.76 4.08
CA LEU A 16 1.60 4.87 4.11
C LEU A 16 2.05 3.52 4.66
N THR A 17 1.23 2.97 5.55
CA THR A 17 1.35 1.59 6.02
C THR A 17 0.02 0.89 5.77
N ILE A 18 0.03 -0.11 4.91
CA ILE A 18 -1.11 -0.99 4.66
C ILE A 18 -0.84 -2.29 5.38
N ILE A 19 -1.69 -2.64 6.34
CA ILE A 19 -1.60 -3.92 7.03
C ILE A 19 -2.55 -4.88 6.32
N ALA A 20 -2.00 -5.92 5.71
CA ALA A 20 -2.77 -7.01 5.14
C ALA A 20 -3.15 -7.99 6.24
N ASP A 21 -4.11 -7.56 7.06
CA ASP A 21 -4.79 -8.39 8.04
C ASP A 21 -6.20 -8.71 7.51
N PRO A 22 -6.51 -9.98 7.18
CA PRO A 22 -7.82 -10.36 6.65
C PRO A 22 -8.95 -10.13 7.67
N HIS A 23 -8.65 -10.00 8.96
CA HIS A 23 -9.63 -9.71 10.01
C HIS A 23 -9.76 -8.21 10.30
N HIS A 24 -8.73 -7.41 9.99
CA HIS A 24 -8.68 -5.98 10.30
C HIS A 24 -8.15 -5.17 9.11
N LEU A 25 -8.98 -5.08 8.07
CA LEU A 25 -8.73 -4.17 6.96
C LEU A 25 -8.90 -2.71 7.42
N PRO A 26 -7.92 -1.83 7.16
CA PRO A 26 -8.10 -0.41 7.36
C PRO A 26 -9.30 0.09 6.54
N LYS A 27 -10.12 0.98 7.10
CA LYS A 27 -11.27 1.55 6.39
C LYS A 27 -10.82 2.15 5.04
N GLY A 28 -11.48 1.71 3.96
CA GLY A 28 -11.16 2.14 2.59
C GLY A 28 -10.13 1.27 1.87
N THR A 29 -9.50 0.28 2.53
CA THR A 29 -8.65 -0.72 1.87
C THR A 29 -9.52 -1.86 1.34
N LEU A 30 -9.38 -2.18 0.06
CA LEU A 30 -10.07 -3.33 -0.55
C LEU A 30 -9.20 -4.58 -0.45
N ILE A 31 -9.82 -5.75 -0.28
CA ILE A 31 -9.13 -7.04 -0.29
C ILE A 31 -8.43 -7.25 -1.65
N THR A 32 -9.09 -6.85 -2.74
CA THR A 32 -8.53 -6.89 -4.09
C THR A 32 -7.24 -6.08 -4.23
N ASP A 33 -7.12 -4.95 -3.52
CA ASP A 33 -5.90 -4.16 -3.52
C ASP A 33 -4.76 -4.87 -2.78
N ILE A 34 -5.06 -5.61 -1.71
CA ILE A 34 -4.06 -6.40 -0.96
C ILE A 34 -3.54 -7.56 -1.80
N ASP A 35 -4.41 -8.25 -2.52
CA ASP A 35 -4.01 -9.35 -3.39
C ASP A 35 -3.17 -8.82 -4.55
N ALA A 36 -3.60 -7.72 -5.18
CA ALA A 36 -2.83 -7.07 -6.23
C ALA A 36 -1.48 -6.54 -5.73
N LEU A 37 -1.42 -5.97 -4.52
CA LEU A 37 -0.17 -5.59 -3.86
C LEU A 37 0.72 -6.79 -3.63
N SER A 38 0.20 -7.86 -3.03
CA SER A 38 0.97 -9.07 -2.73
C SER A 38 1.61 -9.64 -3.99
N GLN A 39 0.85 -9.71 -5.08
CA GLN A 39 1.33 -10.16 -6.39
C GLN A 39 2.43 -9.21 -6.92
N ALA A 40 2.13 -7.92 -7.02
CA ALA A 40 3.06 -6.94 -7.59
C ALA A 40 4.36 -6.80 -6.78
N CYS A 41 4.31 -6.89 -5.45
CA CYS A 41 5.51 -6.85 -4.62
C CYS A 41 6.28 -8.18 -4.72
N ALA A 42 5.61 -9.34 -4.82
CA ALA A 42 6.27 -10.63 -4.99
C ALA A 42 7.07 -10.69 -6.31
N ASP A 43 6.50 -10.14 -7.38
CA ASP A 43 7.14 -10.08 -8.70
C ASP A 43 8.38 -9.16 -8.74
N ASN A 44 8.49 -8.23 -7.78
CA ASN A 44 9.51 -7.19 -7.75
C ASN A 44 10.37 -7.24 -6.46
N ALA A 45 10.72 -8.45 -6.02
CA ALA A 45 11.61 -8.69 -4.87
C ALA A 45 11.18 -7.98 -3.57
N GLY A 46 9.87 -7.82 -3.37
CA GLY A 46 9.28 -7.15 -2.20
C GLY A 46 9.05 -5.65 -2.37
N HIS A 47 9.43 -5.04 -3.48
CA HIS A 47 9.23 -3.63 -3.77
C HIS A 47 8.11 -3.44 -4.79
N CYS A 48 7.15 -2.57 -4.54
CA CYS A 48 6.00 -2.39 -5.42
C CYS A 48 5.70 -0.91 -5.58
N GLN A 49 5.86 -0.40 -6.80
CA GLN A 49 5.43 0.94 -7.15
C GLN A 49 3.93 1.00 -7.24
N VAL A 50 3.34 1.91 -6.46
CA VAL A 50 1.91 2.07 -6.37
C VAL A 50 1.45 3.50 -6.50
N GLN A 51 0.27 3.65 -7.08
CA GLN A 51 -0.48 4.89 -7.13
C GLN A 51 -1.74 4.73 -6.29
N ILE A 52 -2.02 5.71 -5.43
CA ILE A 52 -3.18 5.70 -4.54
C ILE A 52 -4.00 6.97 -4.71
N THR A 53 -5.28 6.85 -4.40
CA THR A 53 -6.18 7.99 -4.29
C THR A 53 -6.31 8.38 -2.83
N THR A 54 -5.98 9.62 -2.51
CA THR A 54 -6.19 10.22 -1.20
C THR A 54 -7.23 11.34 -1.29
N PRO A 55 -7.83 11.79 -0.17
CA PRO A 55 -8.71 12.96 -0.18
C PRO A 55 -8.07 14.25 -0.72
N TYR A 56 -6.73 14.32 -0.72
CA TYR A 56 -5.96 15.48 -1.17
C TYR A 56 -5.52 15.39 -2.64
N GLY A 57 -5.76 14.25 -3.30
CA GLY A 57 -5.35 13.98 -4.67
C GLY A 57 -4.62 12.65 -4.85
N LEU A 58 -4.10 12.44 -6.05
CA LEU A 58 -3.34 11.25 -6.40
C LEU A 58 -1.90 11.35 -5.86
N MET A 59 -1.46 10.27 -5.22
CA MET A 59 -0.08 10.13 -4.77
C MET A 59 0.52 8.85 -5.37
N GLU A 60 1.81 8.89 -5.65
CA GLU A 60 2.59 7.72 -6.06
C GLU A 60 3.73 7.46 -5.09
N GLY A 61 4.12 6.21 -4.97
CA GLY A 61 5.17 5.81 -4.04
C GLY A 61 5.63 4.39 -4.30
N THR A 62 6.66 3.98 -3.57
CA THR A 62 7.08 2.57 -3.54
C THR A 62 6.77 2.01 -2.18
N LEU A 63 5.95 0.96 -2.15
CA LEU A 63 5.73 0.15 -0.97
C LEU A 63 6.74 -0.97 -0.90
N LEU A 64 7.13 -1.32 0.33
CA LEU A 64 8.00 -2.42 0.63
C LEU A 64 7.24 -3.42 1.47
N MET A 65 7.16 -4.65 0.98
CA MET A 65 6.50 -5.77 1.64
C MET A 65 7.38 -6.24 2.80
N ARG A 66 6.87 -6.09 4.02
CA ARG A 66 7.44 -6.62 5.24
C ARG A 66 6.56 -7.75 5.76
N SER A 67 7.10 -8.96 5.71
CA SER A 67 6.53 -10.13 6.37
C SER A 67 6.97 -10.15 7.83
N ALA A 68 6.04 -10.05 8.78
CA ALA A 68 6.33 -10.37 10.16
C ALA A 68 6.21 -11.89 10.33
N THR A 69 7.35 -12.59 10.35
CA THR A 69 7.46 -14.05 10.43
C THR A 69 6.71 -14.66 11.63
N SER A 70 6.50 -13.89 12.70
CA SER A 70 5.83 -14.36 13.92
C SER A 70 4.29 -14.35 13.85
N LEU A 71 3.68 -13.56 12.95
CA LEU A 71 2.22 -13.32 12.96
C LEU A 71 1.50 -13.66 11.65
N ARG A 72 2.21 -14.18 10.63
CA ARG A 72 1.70 -14.31 9.24
C ARG A 72 1.09 -13.01 8.66
N ARG A 73 1.25 -11.87 9.33
CA ARG A 73 0.78 -10.57 8.87
C ARG A 73 1.79 -10.02 7.87
N ARG A 74 1.30 -9.69 6.68
CA ARG A 74 2.06 -8.90 5.71
C ARG A 74 1.72 -7.45 5.95
N SER A 75 2.75 -6.61 5.98
CA SER A 75 2.60 -5.17 6.04
C SER A 75 3.31 -4.57 4.84
N PHE A 76 2.71 -3.57 4.23
CA PHE A 76 3.30 -2.84 3.13
C PHE A 76 3.55 -1.43 3.62
N GLN A 77 4.79 -0.98 3.60
CA GLN A 77 5.16 0.34 4.08
C GLN A 77 5.97 1.07 3.03
N GLY A 78 5.68 2.35 2.82
CA GLY A 78 6.39 3.15 1.83
C GLY A 78 6.18 4.64 2.00
N SER A 79 6.99 5.40 1.28
CA SER A 79 6.88 6.85 1.17
C SER A 79 6.18 7.22 -0.14
N PHE A 80 5.32 8.23 -0.06
CA PHE A 80 4.50 8.69 -1.17
C PHE A 80 4.74 10.16 -1.46
N SER A 81 4.62 10.53 -2.72
CA SER A 81 4.70 11.91 -3.19
C SER A 81 3.46 12.23 -4.01
N PHE A 82 3.00 13.47 -3.93
CA PHE A 82 1.98 13.95 -4.86
C PHE A 82 2.55 13.93 -6.26
N LEU A 83 1.74 13.49 -7.22
CA LEU A 83 2.10 13.56 -8.63
C LEU A 83 2.25 15.03 -9.05
N PRO A 84 3.32 15.39 -9.77
CA PRO A 84 3.42 16.70 -10.38
C PRO A 84 2.26 16.90 -11.36
N LYS A 85 1.64 18.08 -11.33
CA LYS A 85 0.58 18.49 -12.25
C LYS A 85 1.10 18.67 -13.67
#